data_AF-A0A920W1Q2-F1
#
_entry.id   AF-A0A920W1Q2-F1
#
_cell.length_a   1.000
_cell.length_b   1.000
_cell.length_c   1.000
_cell.angle_alpha   90.00
_cell.angle_beta   90.00
_cell.angle_gamma   90.00
#
_symmetry.space_group_name_H-M   'P 1'
#
loop_
_entity.id
_entity.type
_entity.pdbx_description
1 polymer ?
#
loop_
_entity_poly.entity_id
_entity_poly.type
_entity_poly.pdbx_seq_one_letter_code
_entity_poly.pdbx_strand_id
1 'polypeptide(L)'
;MADIFNKLIIKNLNYNSFLAQGGDWGATIANWIAYDHSKTCKGIHINCLTMRHPDGPQSKEEEDWQIRFDKDQIMQDGYRTQQATKPQTLSYGMMDSPFGKSLLGL
;
A
#
# COMPACT_ATOMS: atom_id res chain seq x y z
N MET A 1 6.09 -6.47 -7.57
CA MET A 1 6.26 -5.00 -7.69
C MET A 1 7.61 -4.53 -7.15
N ALA A 2 8.00 -4.92 -5.92
CA ALA A 2 9.29 -4.54 -5.34
C ALA A 2 10.50 -4.85 -6.23
N ASP A 3 10.61 -6.08 -6.73
CA ASP A 3 11.68 -6.49 -7.67
C ASP A 3 11.75 -5.63 -8.93
N ILE A 4 10.60 -5.25 -9.48
CA ILE A 4 10.50 -4.48 -10.72
C ILE A 4 11.08 -3.07 -10.47
N PHE A 5 10.69 -2.42 -9.37
CA PHE A 5 11.21 -1.11 -9.02
C PHE A 5 12.70 -1.13 -8.69
N ASN A 6 13.14 -2.13 -7.91
CA ASN A 6 14.57 -2.28 -7.61
C ASN A 6 15.38 -2.51 -8.89
N LYS A 7 14.88 -3.37 -9.81
CA LYS A 7 15.53 -3.60 -11.11
C LYS A 7 15.59 -2.31 -11.93
N LEU A 8 14.50 -1.55 -12.02
CA LEU A 8 14.47 -0.27 -12.73
C LEU A 8 15.55 0.68 -12.19
N ILE A 9 15.59 0.87 -10.87
CA ILE A 9 16.51 1.85 -10.26
C ILE A 9 17.97 1.42 -10.39
N ILE A 10 18.27 0.15 -10.13
CA ILE A 10 19.65 -0.34 -10.09
C ILE A 10 20.19 -0.67 -11.48
N LYS A 11 19.40 -1.34 -12.33
CA LYS A 11 19.89 -1.82 -13.63
C LYS A 11 19.61 -0.86 -14.79
N ASN A 12 18.48 -0.17 -14.77
CA ASN A 12 18.07 0.67 -15.91
C ASN A 12 18.48 2.14 -15.70
N LEU A 13 18.39 2.63 -14.46
CA LEU A 13 18.78 3.99 -14.10
C LEU A 13 20.20 4.07 -13.50
N ASN A 14 20.87 2.93 -13.30
CA ASN A 14 22.26 2.81 -12.86
C ASN A 14 22.57 3.49 -11.52
N TYR A 15 21.62 3.51 -10.59
CA TYR A 15 21.90 3.93 -9.21
C TYR A 15 22.48 2.75 -8.40
N ASN A 16 23.40 3.06 -7.47
CA ASN A 16 23.95 2.05 -6.57
C ASN A 16 23.02 1.76 -5.38
N SER A 17 22.23 2.76 -4.97
CA SER A 17 21.29 2.65 -3.87
C SER A 17 20.26 3.79 -3.89
N PHE A 18 19.14 3.61 -3.20
CA PHE A 18 18.06 4.58 -3.15
C PHE A 18 17.30 4.55 -1.81
N LEU A 19 16.44 5.55 -1.61
CA LEU A 19 15.41 5.58 -0.56
C LEU A 19 14.05 5.47 -1.23
N ALA A 20 13.10 4.79 -0.59
CA ALA A 20 11.73 4.70 -1.11
C ALA A 20 10.76 5.51 -0.24
N GLN A 21 9.86 6.25 -0.87
CA GLN A 21 8.74 6.91 -0.20
C GLN A 21 7.44 6.28 -0.68
N GLY A 22 6.50 6.04 0.24
CA GLY A 22 5.22 5.43 -0.11
C GLY A 22 4.05 5.86 0.77
N GLY A 23 2.90 6.07 0.13
CA GLY A 23 1.58 6.09 0.77
C GLY A 23 0.69 5.04 0.12
N ASP A 24 -0.47 4.72 0.71
CA ASP A 24 -1.42 3.72 0.19
C ASP A 24 -0.70 2.40 -0.23
N TRP A 25 -0.99 1.83 -1.40
CA TRP A 25 -0.29 0.66 -1.94
C TRP A 25 1.22 0.89 -2.13
N GLY A 26 1.63 2.13 -2.38
CA GLY A 26 3.03 2.53 -2.42
C GLY A 26 3.75 2.30 -1.09
N ALA A 27 3.08 2.46 0.06
CA ALA A 27 3.66 2.14 1.36
C ALA A 27 3.87 0.62 1.52
N THR A 28 2.92 -0.19 1.07
CA THR A 28 3.07 -1.65 1.03
C THR A 28 4.25 -2.06 0.15
N ILE A 29 4.37 -1.48 -1.05
CA ILE A 29 5.48 -1.77 -1.96
C ILE A 29 6.81 -1.31 -1.35
N ALA A 30 6.87 -0.12 -0.74
CA ALA A 30 8.08 0.40 -0.10
C ALA A 30 8.55 -0.51 1.04
N ASN A 31 7.64 -1.01 1.88
CA ASN A 31 7.97 -2.00 2.91
C ASN A 31 8.59 -3.28 2.31
N TRP A 32 7.99 -3.85 1.26
CA TRP A 32 8.55 -5.03 0.59
C TRP A 32 9.91 -4.75 -0.07
N ILE A 33 10.11 -3.57 -0.68
CA ILE A 33 11.42 -3.17 -1.20
C ILE A 33 12.46 -3.12 -0.08
N ALA A 34 12.12 -2.53 1.07
CA ALA A 34 13.03 -2.46 2.21
C ALA A 34 13.41 -3.85 2.74
N TYR A 35 12.43 -4.75 2.80
CA TYR A 35 12.59 -6.12 3.29
C TYR A 35 13.44 -6.97 2.33
N ASP A 36 13.06 -7.06 1.05
CA ASP A 36 13.69 -7.94 0.07
C ASP A 36 15.00 -7.36 -0.53
N HIS A 37 15.16 -6.04 -0.48
CA HIS A 37 16.27 -5.33 -1.15
C HIS A 37 17.03 -4.38 -0.25
N SER A 38 17.18 -4.71 1.04
CA SER A 38 17.93 -3.92 2.04
C SER A 38 19.37 -3.55 1.62
N LYS A 39 20.00 -4.31 0.71
CA LYS A 39 21.33 -3.98 0.17
C LYS A 39 21.32 -2.72 -0.69
N THR A 40 20.25 -2.50 -1.46
CA THR A 40 20.12 -1.41 -2.43
C THR A 40 19.15 -0.31 -1.95
N CYS A 41 18.11 -0.66 -1.21
CA CYS A 41 17.20 0.28 -0.54
C CYS A 41 17.74 0.61 0.86
N LYS A 42 18.21 1.84 1.07
CA LYS A 42 18.86 2.25 2.34
C LYS A 42 17.89 2.70 3.42
N GLY A 43 16.62 2.86 3.08
CA GLY A 43 15.60 3.31 4.01
C GLY A 43 14.30 3.64 3.31
N ILE A 44 13.24 3.73 4.09
CA ILE A 44 11.91 4.07 3.61
C ILE A 44 11.28 5.18 4.44
N HIS A 45 10.48 6.00 3.77
CA HIS A 45 9.59 6.96 4.40
C HIS A 45 8.16 6.61 4.01
N ILE A 46 7.35 6.19 4.97
CA ILE A 46 5.95 5.83 4.74
C ILE A 46 5.03 6.74 5.55
N ASN A 47 3.93 7.16 4.92
CA ASN A 47 2.87 7.94 5.59
C ASN A 47 1.61 7.10 5.85
N CYS A 48 1.59 5.85 5.40
CA CYS A 48 0.56 4.88 5.66
C CYS A 48 1.23 3.63 6.24
N LEU A 49 0.79 3.20 7.42
CA LEU A 49 1.36 2.06 8.10
C LEU A 49 0.62 0.80 7.66
N THR A 50 1.18 0.09 6.67
CA THR A 50 0.55 -1.10 6.05
C THR A 50 1.07 -2.42 6.61
N MET A 51 2.26 -2.43 7.22
CA MET A 51 2.77 -3.55 8.01
C MET A 51 2.76 -3.17 9.49
N ARG A 52 2.30 -4.09 10.34
CA ARG A 52 2.22 -3.92 11.80
C ARG A 52 3.33 -4.72 12.47
N HIS A 53 3.68 -4.32 13.69
CA HIS A 53 4.58 -5.10 14.53
C HIS A 53 3.98 -6.50 14.77
N PRO A 54 4.77 -7.59 14.69
CA PRO A 54 4.25 -8.96 14.85
C PRO A 54 3.63 -9.19 16.23
N ASP A 55 4.18 -8.57 17.27
CA ASP A 55 3.66 -8.67 18.64
C ASP A 55 2.48 -7.72 18.91
N GLY A 56 2.00 -7.00 17.89
CA GLY A 56 0.91 -6.05 18.02
C GLY A 56 1.29 -4.74 18.73
N PRO A 57 0.30 -3.92 19.15
CA PRO A 57 0.54 -2.70 19.92
C PRO A 57 1.20 -3.05 21.27
N GLN A 58 2.21 -2.28 21.66
CA GLN A 58 3.05 -2.48 22.84
C GLN A 58 2.70 -1.51 23.98
N SER A 59 1.96 -0.44 23.68
CA SER A 59 1.51 0.54 24.67
C SER A 59 -0.02 0.71 24.67
N LYS A 60 -0.54 1.29 25.75
CA LYS A 60 -1.97 1.56 25.86
C LYS A 60 -2.45 2.55 24.80
N GLU A 61 -1.61 3.53 24.48
CA GLU A 61 -1.87 4.52 23.44
C GLU A 61 -1.95 3.87 22.05
N GLU A 62 -1.10 2.89 21.76
CA GLU A 62 -1.10 2.14 20.51
C GLU A 62 -2.34 1.24 20.39
N GLU A 63 -2.74 0.56 21.47
CA GLU A 63 -3.99 -0.22 21.52
C GLU A 63 -5.20 0.67 21.22
N ASP A 64 -5.29 1.81 21.90
CA ASP A 64 -6.43 2.72 21.76
C ASP A 64 -6.44 3.34 20.36
N TRP A 65 -5.28 3.61 19.77
CA TRP A 65 -5.18 4.04 18.37
C TRP A 65 -5.66 2.95 17.41
N GLN A 66 -5.25 1.71 17.59
CA GLN A 66 -5.65 0.61 16.73
C GLN A 66 -7.16 0.38 16.76
N ILE A 67 -7.78 0.42 17.95
CA ILE A 67 -9.24 0.29 18.09
C ILE A 67 -9.99 1.39 17.33
N ARG A 68 -9.50 2.64 17.38
CA ARG A 68 -10.10 3.75 16.63
C ARG A 68 -9.92 3.54 15.13
N PHE A 69 -8.70 3.21 14.70
CA PHE A 69 -8.37 2.94 13.31
C PHE A 69 -9.27 1.85 12.71
N ASP A 70 -9.42 0.72 13.40
CA ASP A 70 -10.22 -0.40 12.92
C ASP A 70 -11.70 -0.02 12.76
N LYS A 71 -12.25 0.76 13.71
CA LYS A 71 -13.64 1.26 13.61
C LYS A 71 -13.83 2.20 12.43
N ASP A 72 -12.89 3.11 12.20
CA ASP A 72 -12.97 4.09 11.11
C ASP A 72 -12.89 3.42 9.72
N GLN A 73 -12.17 2.29 9.62
CA GLN A 73 -12.02 1.56 8.36
C GLN A 73 -13.26 0.77 7.93
N ILE A 74 -14.16 0.39 8.86
CA ILE A 74 -15.35 -0.44 8.54
C ILE A 74 -16.17 0.16 7.40
N MET A 75 -16.41 1.48 7.42
CA MET A 75 -17.20 2.17 6.40
C MET A 75 -16.42 2.39 5.09
N GLN A 76 -15.08 2.42 5.15
CA GLN A 76 -14.21 2.69 4.01
C GLN A 76 -13.83 1.42 3.23
N ASP A 77 -14.04 0.24 3.83
CA ASP A 77 -13.63 -1.05 3.26
C ASP A 77 -14.52 -1.57 2.13
N GLY A 78 -15.62 -0.88 1.81
CA GLY A 78 -16.55 -1.29 0.76
C GLY A 78 -15.89 -1.43 -0.61
N TYR A 79 -15.15 -0.41 -1.06
CA TYR A 79 -14.44 -0.46 -2.35
C TYR A 79 -13.34 -1.53 -2.33
N ARG A 80 -12.60 -1.63 -1.22
CA ARG A 80 -11.50 -2.58 -1.03
C ARG A 80 -11.99 -4.01 -1.15
N THR A 81 -13.12 -4.33 -0.50
CA THR A 81 -13.72 -5.66 -0.53
C THR A 81 -14.18 -6.05 -1.94
N GLN A 82 -14.84 -5.13 -2.66
CA GLN A 82 -15.29 -5.38 -4.04
C GLN A 82 -14.11 -5.57 -4.99
N GLN A 83 -13.09 -4.71 -4.93
CA GLN A 83 -11.89 -4.83 -5.76
C GLN A 83 -11.11 -6.12 -5.46
N ALA A 84 -11.05 -6.56 -4.19
CA ALA A 84 -10.33 -7.77 -3.81
C ALA A 84 -11.05 -9.07 -4.23
N THR A 85 -12.38 -9.10 -4.19
CA THR A 85 -13.16 -10.35 -4.37
C THR A 85 -13.82 -10.49 -5.73
N LYS A 86 -14.19 -9.37 -6.37
CA LYS A 86 -14.91 -9.32 -7.65
C LYS A 86 -14.34 -8.25 -8.61
N PRO A 87 -13.01 -8.17 -8.83
CA PRO A 87 -12.40 -7.12 -9.63
C PRO A 87 -12.94 -7.07 -11.06
N GLN A 88 -13.20 -8.23 -11.68
CA GLN A 88 -13.71 -8.31 -13.04
C GLN A 88 -15.18 -7.85 -13.16
N THR A 89 -16.01 -8.14 -12.16
CA THR A 89 -17.40 -7.67 -12.16
C THR A 89 -17.46 -6.15 -12.03
N LEU A 90 -16.63 -5.59 -11.13
CA LEU A 90 -16.50 -4.15 -10.97
C LEU A 90 -15.97 -3.49 -12.26
N SER A 91 -14.99 -4.11 -12.93
CA SER A 91 -14.36 -3.53 -14.12
C SER A 91 -15.35 -3.38 -15.29
N TYR A 92 -16.31 -4.29 -15.47
CA TYR A 92 -17.37 -4.12 -16.47
C TYR A 92 -18.22 -2.87 -16.20
N GLY A 93 -18.70 -2.69 -14.97
CA GLY A 93 -19.49 -1.51 -14.60
C GLY A 93 -18.71 -0.19 -14.72
N MET A 94 -17.40 -0.23 -14.43
CA MET A 94 -16.53 0.93 -14.62
C MET A 94 -16.23 1.21 -16.10
N MET A 95 -16.01 0.20 -16.93
CA MET A 95 -15.62 0.40 -18.33
C MET A 95 -16.77 0.87 -19.21
N ASP A 96 -18.00 0.46 -18.91
CA ASP A 96 -19.20 0.72 -19.72
C ASP A 96 -19.73 2.16 -19.61
N SER A 97 -19.34 2.89 -18.54
CA SER A 97 -19.75 4.29 -18.34
C SER A 97 -18.60 5.17 -17.83
N PRO A 98 -18.31 6.30 -18.49
CA PRO A 98 -17.33 7.26 -17.99
C PRO A 98 -17.69 7.81 -16.59
N PHE A 99 -18.99 7.86 -16.24
CA PHE A 99 -19.44 8.24 -14.90
C PHE A 99 -19.12 7.17 -13.85
N GLY A 100 -19.18 5.89 -14.21
CA GLY A 100 -18.83 4.78 -13.30
C GLY A 100 -17.36 4.82 -12.87
N LYS A 101 -16.47 5.31 -13.75
CA LYS A 101 -15.05 5.53 -13.41
C LYS A 101 -14.87 6.72 -12.45
N SER A 102 -15.55 7.83 -12.70
CA SER A 102 -15.39 9.04 -11.88
C SER A 102 -16.01 8.94 -10.49
N LEU A 103 -17.05 8.12 -10.32
CA LEU A 103 -17.74 7.96 -9.04
C LEU A 103 -16.95 7.14 -8.00
N LEU A 104 -16.00 6.31 -8.43
CA LEU A 104 -15.21 5.51 -7.49
C LEU A 104 -14.17 6.35 -6.71
N GLY A 105 -13.88 7.58 -7.16
CA GLY A 105 -13.14 8.57 -6.37
C GLY A 105 -11.79 8.10 -5.83
N LEU A 106 -11.05 7.30 -6.62
CA LEU A 106 -9.62 7.04 -6.42
C LEU A 106 -8.81 8.06 -7.22
#